data_AF-A0A5A7ZMB6-F1
#
_entry.id   AF-A0A5A7ZMB6-F1
#
_cell.length_a   1.000
_cell.length_b   1.000
_cell.length_c   1.000
_cell.angle_alpha   90.00
_cell.angle_beta   90.00
_cell.angle_gamma   90.00
#
_symmetry.space_group_name_H-M   'P 1'
#
loop_
_entity.id
_entity.type
_entity.pdbx_description
1 polymer ?
#
loop_
_entity_poly.entity_id
_entity_poly.type
_entity_poly.pdbx_seq_one_letter_code
_entity_poly.pdbx_strand_id
1 'polypeptide(L)'
;MTELPTVVSATELSNSFLGKLIEICFVTADHRRTMAGLVRLGIGPWRVYTFDSATVTDRTYRGAPADYAIKVCFADVGDLAVEIMQPLYGPSIFQEYLDIHGEGIQHVAFDCDEKPWARRLREFTGRGFPLSQSGRFMDANAFAFFDTAEATGTTFETYSIPKGFVWPEPEEWYPGPPPEGQAPPVREQ
;
A
#
# COMPACT_ATOMS: atom_id res chain seq x y z
N MET A 1 -0.77 -33.04 -0.06
CA MET A 1 -1.77 -32.04 -0.49
C MET A 1 -2.43 -31.52 0.77
N THR A 2 -2.31 -30.22 1.06
CA THR A 2 -3.03 -29.59 2.16
C THR A 2 -4.53 -29.63 1.87
N GLU A 3 -5.34 -29.89 2.89
CA GLU A 3 -6.80 -29.91 2.78
C GLU A 3 -7.31 -28.50 2.41
N LEU A 4 -8.27 -28.43 1.50
CA LEU A 4 -8.86 -27.14 1.08
C LEU A 4 -9.72 -26.56 2.20
N PRO A 5 -9.78 -25.22 2.35
CA PRO A 5 -10.67 -24.60 3.32
C PRO A 5 -12.14 -24.84 2.95
N THR A 6 -13.01 -24.81 3.95
CA THR A 6 -14.46 -24.94 3.75
C THR A 6 -15.07 -23.60 3.37
N VAL A 7 -16.15 -23.64 2.59
CA VAL A 7 -16.96 -22.45 2.28
C VAL A 7 -17.89 -22.17 3.46
N VAL A 8 -17.77 -20.99 4.07
CA VAL A 8 -18.54 -20.59 5.26
C VAL A 8 -19.72 -19.70 4.88
N SER A 9 -19.56 -18.85 3.86
CA SER A 9 -20.62 -17.98 3.34
C SER A 9 -20.44 -17.74 1.84
N ALA A 10 -21.30 -16.90 1.26
CA ALA A 10 -21.17 -16.50 -0.15
C ALA A 10 -19.86 -15.77 -0.48
N THR A 11 -19.17 -15.24 0.54
CA THR A 11 -17.96 -14.41 0.37
C THR A 11 -16.80 -14.83 1.27
N GLU A 12 -16.94 -15.90 2.07
CA GLU A 12 -15.93 -16.28 3.07
C GLU A 12 -15.61 -17.77 3.07
N LEU A 13 -14.32 -18.05 3.26
CA LEU A 13 -13.76 -19.36 3.54
C LEU A 13 -13.42 -19.47 5.02
N SER A 14 -13.30 -20.69 5.55
CA SER A 14 -12.90 -20.92 6.93
C SER A 14 -11.50 -20.41 7.28
N ASN A 15 -10.71 -20.06 6.27
CA ASN A 15 -9.39 -19.46 6.41
C ASN A 15 -9.31 -18.00 5.90
N SER A 16 -10.44 -17.35 5.61
CA SER A 16 -10.48 -15.92 5.26
C SER A 16 -9.85 -15.08 6.37
N PHE A 17 -8.92 -14.19 6.00
CA PHE A 17 -8.16 -13.41 6.99
C PHE A 17 -7.74 -12.00 6.52
N LEU A 18 -7.91 -11.70 5.23
CA LEU A 18 -7.40 -10.47 4.61
C LEU A 18 -8.22 -9.24 4.99
N GLY A 19 -9.53 -9.36 5.16
CA GLY A 19 -10.42 -8.22 5.35
C GLY A 19 -10.84 -7.59 4.01
N LYS A 20 -11.06 -6.28 3.98
CA LYS A 20 -11.55 -5.57 2.77
C LYS A 20 -10.40 -5.20 1.86
N LEU A 21 -10.62 -5.31 0.55
CA LEU A 21 -9.76 -4.70 -0.47
C LEU A 21 -9.99 -3.18 -0.46
N ILE A 22 -8.92 -2.41 -0.33
CA ILE A 22 -9.01 -0.95 -0.08
C ILE A 22 -8.11 -0.09 -0.98
N GLU A 23 -7.18 -0.70 -1.72
CA GLU A 23 -6.22 0.05 -2.53
C GLU A 23 -5.72 -0.75 -3.72
N ILE A 24 -5.41 -0.02 -4.80
CA ILE A 24 -4.68 -0.50 -5.96
C ILE A 24 -3.55 0.49 -6.24
N CYS A 25 -2.33 -0.01 -6.39
CA CYS A 25 -1.16 0.81 -6.63
C CYS A 25 -0.55 0.64 -8.02
N PHE A 26 -0.25 1.77 -8.65
CA PHE A 26 0.54 1.87 -9.86
C PHE A 26 2.00 2.21 -9.53
N VAL A 27 2.94 1.35 -9.94
CA VAL A 27 4.37 1.66 -9.89
C VAL A 27 4.80 2.28 -11.21
N THR A 28 5.55 3.39 -11.12
CA THR A 28 5.97 4.21 -12.27
C THR A 28 7.36 4.79 -12.06
N ALA A 29 8.07 5.09 -13.15
CA ALA A 29 9.30 5.87 -13.10
C ALA A 29 9.04 7.39 -13.01
N ASP A 30 7.80 7.83 -13.27
CA ASP A 30 7.41 9.25 -13.26
C ASP A 30 5.99 9.44 -12.73
N HIS A 31 5.87 9.73 -11.43
CA HIS A 31 4.61 10.00 -10.74
C HIS A 31 3.87 11.20 -11.34
N ARG A 32 4.57 12.23 -11.84
CA ARG A 32 3.94 13.42 -12.45
C ARG A 32 3.23 13.06 -13.73
N ARG A 33 3.89 12.31 -14.62
CA ARG A 33 3.27 11.83 -15.87
C ARG A 33 2.07 10.94 -15.58
N THR A 34 2.19 10.01 -14.63
CA THR A 34 1.10 9.10 -14.27
C THR A 34 -0.08 9.84 -13.67
N MET A 35 0.14 10.73 -12.68
CA MET A 35 -0.91 11.59 -12.11
C MET A 35 -1.58 12.43 -13.21
N ALA A 36 -0.82 13.09 -14.07
CA ALA A 36 -1.37 13.89 -15.17
C ALA A 36 -2.23 13.05 -16.12
N GLY A 37 -1.85 11.78 -16.36
CA GLY A 37 -2.65 10.82 -17.12
C GLY A 37 -3.98 10.49 -16.44
N LEU A 38 -3.92 10.12 -15.16
CA LEU A 38 -5.09 9.75 -14.37
C LEU A 38 -6.04 10.93 -14.12
N VAL A 39 -5.52 12.15 -13.98
CA VAL A 39 -6.34 13.37 -13.92
C VAL A 39 -7.15 13.57 -15.20
N ARG A 40 -6.59 13.29 -16.39
CA ARG A 40 -7.36 13.33 -17.65
C ARG A 40 -8.48 12.27 -17.71
N LEU A 41 -8.35 11.21 -16.92
CA LEU A 41 -9.37 10.17 -16.75
C LEU A 41 -10.33 10.46 -15.60
N GLY A 42 -10.18 11.60 -14.91
CA GLY A 42 -11.05 12.03 -13.82
C GLY A 42 -10.67 11.50 -12.44
N ILE A 43 -9.44 11.00 -12.25
CA ILE A 43 -8.96 10.50 -10.95
C ILE A 43 -8.06 11.56 -10.29
N GLY A 44 -8.46 11.98 -9.09
CA GLY A 44 -7.82 13.01 -8.26
C GLY A 44 -8.84 13.62 -7.26
N PRO A 45 -8.48 14.71 -6.55
CA PRO A 45 -7.15 15.29 -6.49
C PRO A 45 -6.16 14.35 -5.77
N TRP A 46 -4.88 14.51 -6.09
CA TRP A 46 -3.79 13.71 -5.58
C TRP A 46 -3.12 14.39 -4.40
N ARG A 47 -2.80 13.60 -3.39
CA ARG A 47 -1.96 13.98 -2.24
C ARG A 47 -0.59 13.35 -2.42
N VAL A 48 0.46 14.15 -2.45
CA VAL A 48 1.84 13.69 -2.69
C VAL A 48 2.65 13.72 -1.40
N TYR A 49 3.35 12.63 -1.13
CA TYR A 49 4.23 12.45 0.02
C TYR A 49 5.58 11.86 -0.41
N THR A 50 6.63 12.14 0.35
CA THR A 50 7.90 11.39 0.32
C THR A 50 7.95 10.46 1.52
N PHE A 51 8.18 9.17 1.25
CA PHE A 51 8.44 8.16 2.27
C PHE A 51 9.95 7.89 2.23
N ASP A 52 10.66 8.33 3.27
CA ASP A 52 12.12 8.29 3.39
C ASP A 52 12.55 8.05 4.85
N SER A 53 13.84 8.21 5.16
CA SER A 53 14.35 8.01 6.53
C SER A 53 13.81 9.00 7.56
N ALA A 54 13.30 10.17 7.14
CA ALA A 54 12.77 11.18 8.04
C ALA A 54 11.29 10.92 8.39
N THR A 55 10.58 10.25 7.49
CA THR A 55 9.13 10.04 7.58
C THR A 55 8.74 8.60 7.86
N VAL A 56 9.63 7.63 7.63
CA VAL A 56 9.35 6.20 7.79
C VAL A 56 10.39 5.52 8.68
N THR A 57 9.93 4.96 9.80
CA THR A 57 10.73 4.11 10.71
C THR A 57 10.60 2.63 10.33
N ASP A 58 11.43 1.76 10.92
CA ASP A 58 11.40 0.30 10.74
C ASP A 58 11.37 -0.18 9.28
N ARG A 59 12.10 0.52 8.40
CA ARG A 59 12.21 0.20 6.97
C ARG A 59 12.97 -1.10 6.76
N THR A 60 12.32 -2.07 6.12
CA THR A 60 12.95 -3.35 5.74
C THR A 60 12.71 -3.68 4.28
N TYR A 61 13.64 -4.41 3.67
CA TYR A 61 13.52 -5.00 2.34
C TYR A 61 14.16 -6.40 2.37
N ARG A 62 13.46 -7.40 1.85
CA ARG A 62 13.88 -8.81 1.78
C ARG A 62 14.45 -9.34 3.11
N GLY A 63 13.76 -9.01 4.22
CA GLY A 63 14.09 -9.48 5.56
C GLY A 63 15.26 -8.75 6.26
N ALA A 64 15.83 -7.70 5.66
CA ALA A 64 16.90 -6.91 6.26
C ALA A 64 16.51 -5.43 6.39
N PRO A 65 17.07 -4.67 7.36
CA PRO A 65 16.94 -3.22 7.39
C PRO A 65 17.42 -2.61 6.07
N ALA A 66 16.68 -1.61 5.57
CA ALA A 66 16.97 -0.99 4.29
C ALA A 66 16.78 0.54 4.34
N ASP A 67 17.64 1.25 3.62
CA ASP A 67 17.49 2.67 3.36
C ASP A 67 16.98 2.87 1.94
N TYR A 68 15.70 3.24 1.83
CA TYR A 68 15.03 3.54 0.57
C TYR A 68 14.19 4.82 0.69
N ALA A 69 13.94 5.48 -0.44
CA ALA A 69 12.90 6.50 -0.51
C ALA A 69 12.00 6.31 -1.72
N ILE A 70 10.74 6.71 -1.56
CA ILE A 70 9.66 6.51 -2.53
C ILE A 70 8.78 7.76 -2.52
N LYS A 71 8.35 8.22 -3.70
CA LYS A 71 7.20 9.13 -3.81
C LYS A 71 5.93 8.32 -3.78
N VAL A 72 5.03 8.70 -2.88
CA VAL A 72 3.74 8.05 -2.68
C VAL A 72 2.64 9.07 -2.94
N CYS A 73 1.72 8.75 -3.86
CA CYS A 73 0.63 9.66 -4.23
C CYS A 73 -0.71 8.96 -4.08
N PHE A 74 -1.67 9.59 -3.40
CA PHE A 74 -3.00 9.01 -3.17
C PHE A 74 -4.12 9.84 -3.79
N ALA A 75 -5.06 9.18 -4.45
CA ALA A 75 -6.37 9.72 -4.80
C ALA A 75 -7.47 8.73 -4.40
N ASP A 76 -8.63 9.23 -3.96
CA ASP A 76 -9.75 8.40 -3.54
C ASP A 76 -10.76 8.25 -4.68
N VAL A 77 -11.23 7.02 -4.93
CA VAL A 77 -12.28 6.69 -5.90
C VAL A 77 -13.32 5.80 -5.22
N GLY A 78 -14.41 6.43 -4.77
CA GLY A 78 -15.38 5.75 -3.91
C GLY A 78 -14.70 5.30 -2.61
N ASP A 79 -14.79 4.00 -2.31
CA ASP A 79 -14.21 3.39 -1.11
C ASP A 79 -12.76 2.91 -1.29
N LEU A 80 -12.18 3.05 -2.51
CA LEU A 80 -10.83 2.59 -2.82
C LEU A 80 -9.82 3.74 -2.92
N ALA A 81 -8.56 3.45 -2.61
CA ALA A 81 -7.44 4.32 -2.98
C ALA A 81 -6.91 3.87 -4.34
N VAL A 82 -6.64 4.87 -5.17
CA VAL A 82 -5.68 4.73 -6.24
C VAL A 82 -4.38 5.32 -5.74
N GLU A 83 -3.36 4.48 -5.66
CA GLU A 83 -2.02 4.86 -5.24
C GLU A 83 -1.06 4.89 -6.44
N ILE A 84 -0.10 5.80 -6.40
CA ILE A 84 1.08 5.77 -7.25
C ILE A 84 2.32 5.71 -6.39
N MET A 85 3.21 4.75 -6.70
CA MET A 85 4.54 4.67 -6.10
C MET A 85 5.63 4.85 -7.14
N GLN A 86 6.55 5.78 -6.88
CA GLN A 86 7.78 5.94 -7.65
C GLN A 86 8.99 5.75 -6.72
N PRO A 87 9.83 4.72 -6.92
CA PRO A 87 11.08 4.61 -6.18
C PRO A 87 12.01 5.78 -6.53
N LEU A 88 12.66 6.35 -5.51
CA LEU A 88 13.62 7.44 -5.65
C LEU A 88 15.06 6.96 -5.49
N TYR A 89 15.32 6.18 -4.44
CA TYR A 89 16.61 5.55 -4.20
C TYR A 89 16.46 4.31 -3.32
N GLY A 90 17.53 3.52 -3.27
CA GLY A 90 17.65 2.38 -2.36
C GLY A 90 16.91 1.14 -2.85
N PRO A 91 17.17 -0.01 -2.22
CA PRO A 91 16.52 -1.25 -2.59
C PRO A 91 15.04 -1.21 -2.16
N SER A 92 14.15 -1.50 -3.10
CA SER A 92 12.72 -1.63 -2.82
C SER A 92 12.04 -2.57 -3.79
N ILE A 93 10.91 -3.14 -3.38
CA ILE A 93 10.08 -3.99 -4.26
C ILE A 93 9.52 -3.21 -5.46
N PHE A 94 9.45 -1.88 -5.38
CA PHE A 94 8.99 -1.01 -6.46
C PHE A 94 10.05 -0.85 -7.53
N GLN A 95 11.32 -0.66 -7.13
CA GLN A 95 12.43 -0.66 -8.09
C GLN A 95 12.58 -2.03 -8.75
N GLU A 96 12.48 -3.11 -7.96
CA GLU A 96 12.52 -4.48 -8.48
C GLU A 96 11.39 -4.73 -9.51
N TYR A 97 10.17 -4.25 -9.23
CA TYR A 97 9.07 -4.35 -10.18
C TYR A 97 9.34 -3.60 -11.48
N LEU A 98 9.84 -2.35 -11.40
CA LEU A 98 10.20 -1.59 -12.60
C LEU A 98 11.26 -2.30 -13.45
N ASP A 99 12.27 -2.88 -12.80
CA ASP A 99 13.38 -3.55 -13.48
C ASP A 99 12.94 -4.82 -14.23
N ILE A 100 11.97 -5.56 -13.68
CA ILE A 100 11.50 -6.84 -14.23
C ILE A 100 10.33 -6.65 -15.21
N HIS A 101 9.39 -5.78 -14.87
CA HIS A 101 8.09 -5.68 -15.54
C HIS A 101 7.85 -4.34 -16.24
N GLY A 102 8.61 -3.30 -15.90
CA GLY A 102 8.30 -1.92 -16.27
C GLY A 102 7.18 -1.33 -15.40
N GLU A 103 6.47 -0.34 -15.94
CA GLU A 103 5.40 0.36 -15.22
C GLU A 103 4.08 -0.40 -15.26
N GLY A 104 3.29 -0.36 -14.17
CA GLY A 104 2.03 -1.08 -14.10
C GLY A 104 1.40 -1.11 -12.72
N ILE A 105 0.30 -1.86 -12.59
CA ILE A 105 -0.31 -2.15 -11.29
C ILE A 105 0.54 -3.21 -10.59
N GLN A 106 1.12 -2.85 -9.44
CA GLN A 106 2.10 -3.70 -8.76
C GLN A 106 1.54 -4.42 -7.53
N HIS A 107 0.66 -3.76 -6.77
CA HIS A 107 0.06 -4.37 -5.60
C HIS A 107 -1.40 -3.94 -5.40
N VAL A 108 -2.06 -4.72 -4.55
CA VAL A 108 -3.35 -4.37 -3.95
C VAL A 108 -3.26 -4.49 -2.44
N ALA A 109 -3.95 -3.61 -1.72
CA ALA A 109 -3.91 -3.61 -0.26
C ALA A 109 -5.22 -4.07 0.36
N PHE A 110 -5.10 -4.78 1.48
CA PHE A 110 -6.21 -5.17 2.32
C PHE A 110 -6.10 -4.55 3.73
N ASP A 111 -7.24 -4.16 4.30
CA ASP A 111 -7.27 -3.65 5.68
C ASP A 111 -6.76 -4.70 6.68
N CYS A 112 -6.30 -4.25 7.85
CA CYS A 112 -5.88 -5.18 8.89
C CYS A 112 -7.08 -5.87 9.59
N ASP A 113 -8.33 -5.55 9.24
CA ASP A 113 -9.58 -6.07 9.84
C ASP A 113 -9.52 -6.07 11.37
N GLU A 114 -9.08 -4.93 11.91
CA GLU A 114 -8.78 -4.68 13.34
C GLU A 114 -7.86 -5.72 14.01
N LYS A 115 -7.21 -6.62 13.25
CA LYS A 115 -6.36 -7.67 13.83
C LYS A 115 -5.09 -7.06 14.38
N PRO A 116 -4.54 -7.58 15.49
CA PRO A 116 -3.24 -7.15 15.97
C PRO A 116 -2.18 -7.28 14.87
N TRP A 117 -1.43 -6.21 14.60
CA TRP A 117 -0.45 -6.12 13.52
C TRP A 117 0.49 -7.34 13.46
N ALA A 118 1.09 -7.71 14.60
CA ALA A 118 1.99 -8.86 14.67
C ALA A 118 1.30 -10.19 14.31
N ARG A 119 0.00 -10.35 14.59
CA ARG A 119 -0.77 -11.53 14.16
C ARG A 119 -0.95 -11.51 12.64
N ARG A 120 -1.28 -10.36 12.05
CA ARG A 120 -1.44 -10.21 10.60
C ARG A 120 -0.17 -10.62 9.84
N LEU A 121 1.00 -10.14 10.28
CA LEU A 121 2.28 -10.54 9.67
C LEU A 121 2.54 -12.04 9.76
N ARG A 122 2.23 -12.67 10.90
CA ARG A 122 2.38 -14.12 11.09
C ARG A 122 1.42 -14.94 10.24
N GLU A 123 0.21 -14.47 9.98
CA GLU A 123 -0.76 -15.17 9.12
C GLU A 123 -0.25 -15.28 7.69
N PHE A 124 0.30 -14.20 7.11
CA PHE A 124 0.92 -14.25 5.78
C PHE A 124 2.12 -15.20 5.76
N THR A 125 3.09 -15.00 6.65
CA THR A 125 4.31 -15.83 6.69
C THR A 125 4.00 -17.31 6.97
N GLY A 126 3.06 -17.59 7.88
CA GLY A 126 2.63 -18.95 8.20
C GLY A 126 1.91 -19.66 7.06
N ARG A 127 1.42 -18.90 6.06
CA ARG A 127 0.80 -19.41 4.83
C ARG A 127 1.79 -19.49 3.66
N GLY A 128 3.08 -19.25 3.91
CA GLY A 128 4.14 -19.35 2.90
C GLY A 128 4.37 -18.06 2.10
N PHE A 129 3.82 -16.93 2.53
CA PHE A 129 4.01 -15.62 1.90
C PHE A 129 4.89 -14.76 2.80
N PRO A 130 6.23 -14.80 2.65
CA PRO A 130 7.13 -14.06 3.51
C PRO A 130 6.99 -12.54 3.29
N LEU A 131 7.36 -11.78 4.33
CA LEU A 131 7.44 -10.32 4.28
C LEU A 131 8.54 -9.89 3.29
N SER A 132 8.16 -9.10 2.29
CA SER A 132 9.09 -8.62 1.24
C SER A 132 9.60 -7.21 1.52
N GLN A 133 8.76 -6.32 2.04
CA GLN A 133 9.13 -4.96 2.43
C GLN A 133 8.16 -4.44 3.51
N SER A 134 8.66 -3.62 4.42
CA SER A 134 7.83 -2.97 5.44
C SER A 134 8.37 -1.59 5.82
N GLY A 135 7.55 -0.85 6.54
CA GLY A 135 7.93 0.39 7.20
C GLY A 135 6.79 0.93 8.06
N ARG A 136 7.05 2.03 8.76
CA ARG A 136 6.08 2.70 9.61
C ARG A 136 6.11 4.20 9.39
N PHE A 137 5.14 4.70 8.63
CA PHE A 137 5.00 6.11 8.31
C PHE A 137 4.59 6.91 9.55
N MET A 138 5.28 8.04 9.77
CA MET A 138 5.15 8.94 10.92
C MET A 138 5.19 8.21 12.26
N ASP A 139 5.99 7.15 12.34
CA ASP A 139 6.10 6.28 13.52
C ASP A 139 4.71 5.89 14.07
N ALA A 140 3.76 5.60 13.18
CA ALA A 140 2.39 5.21 13.54
C ALA A 140 1.79 4.24 12.52
N ASN A 141 1.60 4.68 11.27
CA ASN A 141 0.95 3.93 10.20
C ASN A 141 1.90 2.85 9.65
N ALA A 142 1.68 1.60 10.05
CA ALA A 142 2.53 0.48 9.65
C ALA A 142 2.04 -0.12 8.32
N PHE A 143 2.95 -0.43 7.42
CA PHE A 143 2.66 -1.09 6.14
C PHE A 143 3.60 -2.28 5.91
N ALA A 144 3.10 -3.29 5.22
CA ALA A 144 3.82 -4.53 4.94
C ALA A 144 3.36 -5.16 3.62
N PHE A 145 4.33 -5.51 2.80
CA PHE A 145 4.17 -6.21 1.52
C PHE A 145 4.63 -7.65 1.64
N PHE A 146 3.98 -8.55 0.90
CA PHE A 146 4.28 -9.99 0.97
C PHE A 146 4.52 -10.60 -0.41
N ASP A 147 5.41 -11.59 -0.47
CA ASP A 147 5.76 -12.34 -1.68
C ASP A 147 4.62 -13.27 -2.12
N THR A 148 3.59 -12.67 -2.70
CA THR A 148 2.36 -13.32 -3.17
C THR A 148 2.32 -13.39 -4.69
N ALA A 149 3.16 -12.62 -5.38
CA ALA A 149 3.12 -12.46 -6.83
C ALA A 149 3.32 -13.77 -7.62
N GLU A 150 4.13 -14.71 -7.12
CA GLU A 150 4.27 -16.03 -7.74
C GLU A 150 2.95 -16.81 -7.73
N ALA A 151 2.15 -16.67 -6.67
CA ALA A 151 0.90 -17.40 -6.50
C ALA A 151 -0.30 -16.69 -7.14
N THR A 152 -0.30 -15.36 -7.19
CA THR A 152 -1.49 -14.54 -7.53
C THR A 152 -1.29 -13.64 -8.75
N GLY A 153 -0.06 -13.47 -9.22
CA GLY A 153 0.32 -12.51 -10.26
C GLY A 153 0.52 -11.07 -9.76
N THR A 154 0.33 -10.79 -8.47
CA THR A 154 0.53 -9.44 -7.91
C THR A 154 0.96 -9.47 -6.44
N THR A 155 1.57 -8.42 -5.94
CA THR A 155 1.93 -8.29 -4.52
C THR A 155 0.71 -7.91 -3.70
N PHE A 156 0.56 -8.49 -2.52
CA PHE A 156 -0.46 -8.11 -1.54
C PHE A 156 0.20 -7.26 -0.45
N GLU A 157 -0.47 -6.19 -0.11
CA GLU A 157 -0.15 -5.31 1.00
C GLU A 157 -1.18 -5.44 2.12
N THR A 158 -0.75 -5.20 3.35
CA THR A 158 -1.64 -4.83 4.43
C THR A 158 -1.02 -3.68 5.22
N TYR A 159 -1.85 -2.78 5.72
CA TYR A 159 -1.42 -1.69 6.58
C TYR A 159 -2.31 -1.57 7.81
N SER A 160 -1.76 -0.99 8.88
CA SER A 160 -2.38 -0.79 10.19
C SER A 160 -2.29 0.68 10.58
N ILE A 161 -3.39 1.41 10.44
CA ILE A 161 -3.52 2.82 10.80
C ILE A 161 -4.11 2.90 12.22
N PRO A 162 -3.36 3.40 13.22
CA PRO A 162 -3.89 3.54 14.56
C PRO A 162 -5.10 4.48 14.60
N LYS A 163 -6.08 4.18 15.47
CA LYS A 163 -7.21 5.07 15.71
C LYS A 163 -6.72 6.47 16.12
N GLY A 164 -7.26 7.49 15.45
CA GLY A 164 -6.87 8.88 15.69
C GLY A 164 -5.54 9.29 15.05
N PHE A 165 -4.95 8.45 14.19
CA PHE A 165 -3.83 8.87 13.36
C PHE A 165 -4.25 10.07 12.49
N VAL A 166 -3.47 11.13 12.57
CA VAL A 166 -3.66 12.35 11.77
C VAL A 166 -2.63 12.32 10.65
N TRP A 167 -3.11 12.25 9.42
CA TRP A 167 -2.24 12.37 8.25
C TRP A 167 -1.59 13.76 8.24
N PRO A 168 -0.28 13.86 7.97
CA PRO A 168 0.35 15.16 7.74
C PRO A 168 -0.22 15.80 6.47
N GLU A 169 -0.12 17.13 6.39
CA GLU A 169 -0.38 17.85 5.14
C GLU A 169 0.51 17.27 4.04
N PRO A 170 -0.05 17.01 2.84
CA PRO A 170 0.77 16.56 1.73
C PRO A 170 1.74 17.66 1.32
N GLU A 171 2.89 17.23 0.79
CA GLU A 171 3.88 18.13 0.20
C GLU A 171 3.28 18.90 -0.98
N GLU A 172 2.30 18.27 -1.64
CA GLU A 172 1.59 18.83 -2.76
C GLU A 172 0.19 18.23 -2.89
N TRP A 173 -0.74 19.10 -3.29
CA TRP A 173 -2.01 18.72 -3.88
C TRP A 173 -1.95 18.91 -5.41
N TYR A 174 -2.36 17.89 -6.18
CA TYR A 174 -2.34 17.93 -7.64
C TYR A 174 -3.68 17.50 -8.27
N PRO A 175 -4.28 18.27 -9.21
CA PRO A 175 -3.80 19.53 -9.76
C PRO A 175 -4.01 20.74 -8.82
N GLY A 176 -4.70 20.54 -7.70
CA GLY A 176 -4.91 21.55 -6.68
C GLY A 176 -5.59 20.96 -5.45
N PRO A 177 -5.62 21.70 -4.33
CA PRO A 177 -6.23 21.25 -3.09
C PRO A 177 -7.76 21.16 -3.18
N PRO A 178 -8.41 20.42 -2.26
CA PRO A 178 -9.84 20.45 -2.13
C PRO A 178 -10.34 21.85 -1.71
N PRO A 179 -11.62 22.18 -1.92
CA PRO A 179 -12.22 23.40 -1.38
C PRO A 179 -12.07 23.49 0.14
N GLU A 180 -12.05 24.72 0.66
CA GLU A 180 -11.93 24.97 2.09
C GLU A 180 -12.99 24.20 2.90
N GLY A 181 -12.56 23.56 4.00
CA GLY A 181 -13.41 22.75 4.86
C GLY A 181 -13.70 21.34 4.36
N GLN A 182 -13.20 20.96 3.18
CA GLN A 182 -13.26 19.57 2.70
C GLN A 182 -11.92 18.86 2.98
N ALA A 183 -12.02 17.62 3.45
CA ALA A 183 -10.88 16.74 3.68
C ALA A 183 -11.14 15.37 3.02
N PRO A 184 -10.09 14.64 2.64
CA PRO A 184 -10.22 13.24 2.24
C PRO A 184 -10.90 12.42 3.34
N PRO A 185 -11.59 11.33 2.97
CA PRO A 185 -12.14 10.42 3.96
C PRO A 185 -11.03 9.85 4.84
N VAL A 186 -11.30 9.79 6.15
CA VAL A 186 -10.44 9.05 7.08
C VAL A 186 -10.73 7.57 6.89
N ARG A 187 -9.71 6.82 6.48
CA ARG A 187 -9.79 5.36 6.36
C ARG A 187 -9.63 4.76 7.75
N GLU A 188 -10.74 4.61 8.46
CA GLU A 188 -10.78 3.83 9.68
C GLU A 188 -10.57 2.34 9.34
N GLN A 189 -9.79 1.65 10.17
CA GLN A 189 -9.43 0.24 10.03
C GLN A 189 -9.75 -0.56 11.28
#